data_AF-A0A6G3CUS2-F1
#
_entry.id   AF-A0A6G3CUS2-F1
#
_cell.length_a   1.000
_cell.length_b   1.000
_cell.length_c   1.000
_cell.angle_alpha   90.00
_cell.angle_beta   90.00
_cell.angle_gamma   90.00
#
_symmetry.space_group_name_H-M   'P 1'
#
loop_
_entity.id
_entity.type
_entity.pdbx_description
1 polymer ?
#
loop_
_entity_poly.entity_id
_entity_poly.type
_entity_poly.pdbx_seq_one_letter_code
_entity_poly.pdbx_strand_id
1 'polypeptide(L)'
;MEEWGPLEAAVAGIWPKVADQLSEPELSRFEQELLPLLRLYDDARRAGSNLASADAAEPSEAIDSAAHAVSAVFRERPPLGEWLTAEFDRLSGELERFGPADPPTFWPTYLRSLQVPVMYATDRAGKVAGAAPATYGAERGQLSYGQATVSVPDDHRVGAVDKPRWWRLRFRPDPGKDVVLGSTTSMTADTFADGVRGQLDQCADRQALVFVHGYNVSFADAAVHAAQLAYDLNFTGAVLLYSWPSKGSLLDYPADGEAARRAVPYFQEFLRHLLTRSGVNEVHVIAHSMGNRVLTDGLAGLDTTELPEGSGRLGHVVFAAPDVDGDVFRQSLPRILAQARRATLYVSGRDRALAVSRSLADYPRAGQAGDTVIVAAGLDTVDVTELGADLLGHSYVGQHRNVLADLHGLLRHGHPPSERYGLTRISHPDGDYWSFQPQK
;
A
#
# COMPACT_ATOMS: atom_id res chain seq x y z
N MET A 1 -8.62 13.85 0.50
CA MET A 1 -8.76 15.21 1.08
C MET A 1 -7.37 15.76 1.43
N GLU A 2 -7.09 17.01 1.07
CA GLU A 2 -5.76 17.54 0.66
C GLU A 2 -4.62 17.45 1.68
N GLU A 3 -3.39 17.19 1.19
CA GLU A 3 -2.12 17.29 1.93
C GLU A 3 -1.92 18.63 2.68
N TRP A 4 -2.64 19.68 2.26
CA TRP A 4 -2.59 21.02 2.85
C TRP A 4 -3.81 21.39 3.68
N GLY A 5 -4.77 20.48 3.91
CA GLY A 5 -6.02 20.77 4.63
C GLY A 5 -5.87 21.59 5.93
N PRO A 6 -4.83 21.36 6.74
CA PRO A 6 -4.58 22.15 7.95
C PRO A 6 -3.93 23.53 7.73
N LEU A 7 -3.55 23.93 6.52
CA LEU A 7 -2.72 25.12 6.27
C LEU A 7 -3.35 26.41 6.76
N GLU A 8 -4.62 26.65 6.44
CA GLU A 8 -5.35 27.84 6.91
C GLU A 8 -5.48 27.84 8.44
N ALA A 9 -5.80 26.69 9.03
CA ALA A 9 -5.88 26.52 10.47
C ALA A 9 -4.52 26.73 11.15
N ALA A 10 -3.42 26.29 10.54
CA ALA A 10 -2.07 26.48 11.03
C ALA A 10 -1.67 27.96 10.96
N VAL A 11 -1.93 28.64 9.85
CA VAL A 11 -1.68 30.09 9.69
C VAL A 11 -2.49 30.88 10.73
N ALA A 12 -3.77 30.56 10.89
CA ALA A 12 -4.62 31.20 11.90
C ALA A 12 -4.13 30.93 13.33
N GLY A 13 -3.68 29.70 13.62
CA GLY A 13 -3.19 29.28 14.93
C GLY A 13 -1.91 30.00 15.37
N ILE A 14 -1.04 30.36 14.42
CA ILE A 14 0.20 31.11 14.72
C ILE A 14 0.04 32.63 14.59
N TRP A 15 -1.04 33.13 13.97
CA TRP A 15 -1.23 34.55 13.65
C TRP A 15 -1.01 35.50 14.85
N PRO A 16 -1.51 35.22 16.07
CA PRO A 16 -1.27 36.08 17.22
C PRO A 16 0.23 36.25 17.52
N LYS A 17 1.02 35.18 17.41
CA LYS A 17 2.47 35.22 17.64
C LYS A 17 3.20 36.00 16.55
N VAL A 18 2.71 35.92 15.30
CA VAL A 18 3.26 36.67 14.16
C VAL A 18 3.07 38.17 14.36
N ALA A 19 1.87 38.59 14.77
CA ALA A 19 1.56 39.99 15.03
C ALA A 19 2.40 40.59 16.18
N ASP A 20 2.69 39.80 17.20
CA ASP A 20 3.55 40.22 18.33
C ASP A 20 5.03 40.30 17.95
N GLN A 21 5.47 39.56 16.93
CA GLN A 21 6.87 39.42 16.53
C GLN A 21 7.33 40.49 15.51
N LEU A 22 6.42 41.07 14.74
CA LEU A 22 6.72 42.03 13.67
C LEU A 22 6.33 43.45 14.08
N SER A 23 7.13 44.46 13.70
CA SER A 23 6.69 45.86 13.85
C SER A 23 5.53 46.20 12.90
N GLU A 24 4.73 47.23 13.19
CA GLU A 24 3.58 47.62 12.35
C GLU A 24 3.89 47.76 10.85
N PRO A 25 5.02 48.38 10.44
CA PRO A 25 5.38 48.46 9.02
C PRO A 25 5.80 47.12 8.40
N GLU A 26 6.39 46.22 9.20
CA GLU A 26 6.81 44.88 8.77
C GLU A 26 5.60 43.94 8.65
N LEU A 27 4.69 44.01 9.62
CA LEU A 27 3.42 43.27 9.60
C LEU A 27 2.56 43.70 8.40
N SER A 28 2.46 45.00 8.13
CA SER A 28 1.73 45.51 6.97
C SER A 28 2.29 45.00 5.64
N ARG A 29 3.63 44.88 5.52
CA ARG A 29 4.29 44.33 4.33
C ARG A 29 4.07 42.82 4.23
N PHE A 30 4.17 42.12 5.36
CA PHE A 30 3.94 40.69 5.45
C PHE A 30 2.50 40.31 5.04
N GLU A 31 1.50 41.06 5.49
CA GLU A 31 0.09 40.88 5.10
C GLU A 31 -0.14 41.12 3.61
N GLN A 32 0.52 42.14 3.03
CA GLN A 32 0.44 42.43 1.59
C GLN A 32 0.99 41.30 0.72
N GLU A 33 2.00 40.57 1.21
CA GLU A 33 2.57 39.40 0.54
C GLU A 33 1.71 38.14 0.75
N LEU A 34 1.20 37.93 1.96
CA LEU A 34 0.55 36.68 2.36
C LEU A 34 -0.93 36.58 1.95
N LEU A 35 -1.72 37.65 2.16
CA LEU A 35 -3.17 37.60 1.96
C LEU A 35 -3.60 37.25 0.53
N PRO A 36 -2.91 37.73 -0.54
CA PRO A 36 -3.24 37.29 -1.91
C PRO A 36 -3.03 35.79 -2.12
N LEU A 37 -2.02 35.20 -1.47
CA LEU A 37 -1.68 33.78 -1.60
C LEU A 37 -2.68 32.88 -0.86
N LEU A 38 -3.14 33.31 0.32
CA LEU A 38 -4.20 32.62 1.06
C LEU A 38 -5.53 32.63 0.29
N ARG A 39 -5.86 33.74 -0.38
CA ARG A 39 -7.04 33.82 -1.24
C ARG A 39 -6.93 32.90 -2.46
N LEU A 40 -5.75 32.87 -3.10
CA LEU A 40 -5.48 31.96 -4.21
C LEU A 40 -5.62 30.49 -3.78
N TYR A 41 -5.15 30.16 -2.57
CA TYR A 41 -5.26 28.83 -1.99
C TYR A 41 -6.74 28.44 -1.73
N ASP A 42 -7.53 29.30 -1.10
CA ASP A 42 -8.96 29.10 -0.83
C ASP A 42 -9.78 28.99 -2.14
N ASP A 43 -9.51 29.85 -3.13
CA ASP A 43 -10.15 29.80 -4.44
C ASP A 43 -9.81 28.51 -5.20
N ALA A 44 -8.57 28.03 -5.12
CA ALA A 44 -8.15 26.76 -5.72
C ALA A 44 -8.84 25.56 -5.06
N ARG A 45 -8.99 25.56 -3.72
CA ARG A 45 -9.74 24.53 -2.98
C ARG A 45 -11.22 24.52 -3.37
N ARG A 46 -11.84 25.70 -3.46
CA ARG A 46 -13.25 25.84 -3.87
C ARG A 46 -13.48 25.42 -5.31
N ALA A 47 -12.57 25.75 -6.22
CA ALA A 47 -12.63 25.29 -7.60
C ALA A 47 -12.50 23.76 -7.70
N GLY A 48 -11.60 23.15 -6.93
CA GLY A 48 -11.47 21.70 -6.81
C GLY A 48 -12.72 21.00 -6.25
N SER A 49 -13.47 21.67 -5.37
CA SER A 49 -14.74 21.14 -4.83
C SER A 49 -15.94 21.21 -5.79
N ASN A 50 -15.87 22.05 -6.84
CA ASN A 50 -16.98 22.33 -7.77
C ASN A 50 -16.81 21.72 -9.18
N LEU A 51 -15.70 21.05 -9.48
CA LEU A 51 -15.41 20.48 -10.80
C LEU A 51 -15.66 18.96 -10.84
N ALA A 52 -16.77 18.57 -11.46
CA ALA A 52 -17.08 17.20 -11.87
C ALA A 52 -16.78 16.93 -13.37
N SER A 53 -15.89 17.69 -14.02
CA SER A 53 -15.62 17.54 -15.47
C SER A 53 -14.15 17.73 -15.85
N ALA A 54 -13.74 17.00 -16.90
CA ALA A 54 -12.41 16.40 -17.08
C ALA A 54 -11.37 17.16 -17.92
N ASP A 55 -11.49 18.48 -18.18
CA ASP A 55 -10.64 19.15 -19.19
C ASP A 55 -10.01 20.49 -18.76
N ALA A 56 -9.67 20.67 -17.48
CA ALA A 56 -8.83 21.80 -17.04
C ALA A 56 -7.63 21.28 -16.22
N ALA A 57 -6.49 21.96 -16.32
CA ALA A 57 -5.27 21.63 -15.56
C ALA A 57 -5.61 21.31 -14.09
N GLU A 58 -5.10 20.18 -13.63
CA GLU A 58 -5.58 19.44 -12.45
C GLU A 58 -5.69 20.35 -11.20
N PRO A 59 -6.87 20.48 -10.56
CA PRO A 59 -7.07 21.33 -9.37
C PRO A 59 -6.05 21.13 -8.24
N SER A 60 -5.47 19.93 -8.15
CA SER A 60 -4.41 19.59 -7.19
C SER A 60 -3.13 20.42 -7.37
N GLU A 61 -2.73 20.73 -8.61
CA GLU A 61 -1.50 21.49 -8.88
C GLU A 61 -1.63 22.97 -8.45
N ALA A 62 -2.83 23.55 -8.63
CA ALA A 62 -3.12 24.91 -8.21
C ALA A 62 -3.14 25.06 -6.68
N ILE A 63 -3.75 24.08 -5.98
CA ILE A 63 -3.77 24.02 -4.51
C ILE A 63 -2.34 23.89 -3.96
N ASP A 64 -1.55 22.98 -4.53
CA ASP A 64 -0.16 22.76 -4.12
C ASP A 64 0.70 23.99 -4.38
N SER A 65 0.58 24.61 -5.56
CA SER A 65 1.36 25.82 -5.90
C SER A 65 1.06 26.98 -4.95
N ALA A 66 -0.22 27.23 -4.65
CA ALA A 66 -0.64 28.28 -3.74
C ALA A 66 -0.17 28.01 -2.30
N ALA A 67 -0.26 26.76 -1.83
CA ALA A 67 0.18 26.38 -0.49
C ALA A 67 1.70 26.53 -0.29
N HIS A 68 2.49 26.14 -1.30
CA HIS A 68 3.94 26.32 -1.25
C HIS A 68 4.34 27.80 -1.24
N ALA A 69 3.60 28.64 -1.96
CA ALA A 69 3.81 30.09 -1.95
C ALA A 69 3.52 30.67 -0.56
N VAL A 70 2.42 30.28 0.09
CA VAL A 70 2.11 30.64 1.48
C VAL A 70 3.26 30.21 2.40
N SER A 71 3.69 28.95 2.35
CA SER A 71 4.78 28.44 3.17
C SER A 71 6.12 29.17 2.94
N ALA A 72 6.41 29.58 1.71
CA ALA A 72 7.63 30.33 1.39
C ALA A 72 7.70 31.68 2.13
N VAL A 73 6.59 32.43 2.17
CA VAL A 73 6.51 33.74 2.84
C VAL A 73 6.86 33.65 4.34
N PHE A 74 6.49 32.56 5.01
CA PHE A 74 6.84 32.31 6.41
C PHE A 74 8.30 31.83 6.57
N ARG A 75 8.80 30.98 5.67
CA ARG A 75 10.17 30.43 5.74
C ARG A 75 11.26 31.48 5.53
N GLU A 76 10.98 32.52 4.76
CA GLU A 76 11.90 33.64 4.55
C GLU A 76 12.11 34.49 5.82
N ARG A 77 11.32 34.26 6.88
CA ARG A 77 11.31 35.06 8.10
C ARG A 77 11.38 34.20 9.36
N PRO A 78 12.57 33.77 9.82
CA PRO A 78 12.70 33.13 11.13
C PRO A 78 12.23 34.06 12.27
N PRO A 79 11.52 33.57 13.31
CA PRO A 79 11.15 32.17 13.58
C PRO A 79 9.79 31.74 12.99
N LEU A 80 9.13 32.57 12.17
CA LEU A 80 7.75 32.38 11.72
C LEU A 80 7.59 31.06 10.92
N GLY A 81 8.56 30.70 10.10
CA GLY A 81 8.58 29.42 9.37
C GLY A 81 8.63 28.20 10.29
N GLU A 82 9.36 28.28 11.40
CA GLU A 82 9.44 27.20 12.39
C GLU A 82 8.13 27.07 13.17
N TRP A 83 7.49 28.19 13.50
CA TRP A 83 6.17 28.19 14.14
C TRP A 83 5.09 27.64 13.24
N LEU A 84 5.06 28.04 11.96
CA LEU A 84 4.10 27.50 10.99
C LEU A 84 4.29 26.00 10.82
N THR A 85 5.53 25.54 10.71
CA THR A 85 5.85 24.11 10.62
C THR A 85 5.37 23.38 11.87
N ALA A 86 5.70 23.87 13.07
CA ALA A 86 5.31 23.22 14.32
C ALA A 86 3.79 23.17 14.54
N GLU A 87 3.05 24.23 14.18
CA GLU A 87 1.59 24.27 14.31
C GLU A 87 0.91 23.43 13.23
N PHE A 88 1.42 23.45 12.01
CA PHE A 88 0.98 22.57 10.93
C PHE A 88 1.21 21.10 11.31
N ASP A 89 2.37 20.76 11.89
CA ASP A 89 2.69 19.43 12.38
C ASP A 89 1.82 19.04 13.58
N ARG A 90 1.49 19.96 14.49
CA ARG A 90 0.57 19.72 15.62
C ARG A 90 -0.84 19.38 15.12
N LEU A 91 -1.38 20.20 14.22
CA LEU A 91 -2.71 20.00 13.60
C LEU A 91 -2.73 18.77 12.69
N SER A 92 -1.59 18.45 12.06
CA SER A 92 -1.40 17.22 11.29
C SER A 92 -1.22 15.99 12.18
N GLY A 93 -0.66 16.15 13.38
CA GLY A 93 -0.45 15.10 14.38
C GLY A 93 -1.71 14.76 15.19
N GLU A 94 -2.71 15.65 15.20
CA GLU A 94 -4.07 15.33 15.64
C GLU A 94 -4.82 14.44 14.62
N LEU A 95 -4.27 14.21 13.41
CA LEU A 95 -4.71 13.12 12.52
C LEU A 95 -4.02 11.80 12.89
N GLU A 96 -4.69 11.04 13.76
CA GLU A 96 -4.46 9.63 14.14
C GLU A 96 -3.13 8.99 13.69
N ARG A 97 -2.21 8.84 14.65
CA ARG A 97 -1.10 7.88 14.57
C ARG A 97 -1.69 6.48 14.35
N PHE A 98 -1.25 5.81 13.31
CA PHE A 98 -1.62 4.43 13.02
C PHE A 98 -0.37 3.62 12.84
N GLY A 99 -0.43 2.33 13.13
CA GLY A 99 0.73 1.49 13.40
C GLY A 99 0.54 0.72 14.71
N PRO A 100 1.37 -0.30 14.98
CA PRO A 100 1.30 -1.01 16.23
C PRO A 100 1.52 -0.10 17.43
N ALA A 101 0.62 -0.23 18.42
CA ALA A 101 0.71 0.48 19.70
C ALA A 101 2.07 0.20 20.36
N ASP A 102 2.47 -1.08 20.35
CA ASP A 102 3.81 -1.54 20.66
C ASP A 102 4.36 -2.33 19.45
N PRO A 103 5.35 -1.81 18.70
CA PRO A 103 5.93 -2.52 17.58
C PRO A 103 6.60 -3.82 18.05
N PRO A 104 6.62 -4.89 17.22
CA PRO A 104 7.33 -6.12 17.56
C PRO A 104 8.80 -5.83 17.92
N THR A 105 9.37 -6.58 18.86
CA THR A 105 10.74 -6.33 19.36
C THR A 105 11.83 -6.41 18.29
N PHE A 106 11.53 -7.09 17.17
CA PHE A 106 12.40 -7.17 16.01
C PHE A 106 12.27 -5.97 15.05
N TRP A 107 11.46 -4.95 15.36
CA TRP A 107 11.37 -3.66 14.67
C TRP A 107 12.14 -2.59 15.46
N PRO A 108 13.47 -2.45 15.29
CA PRO A 108 14.23 -1.48 16.08
C PRO A 108 13.89 -0.04 15.69
N THR A 109 13.82 0.86 16.67
CA THR A 109 13.65 2.30 16.43
C THR A 109 14.98 2.95 16.06
N TYR A 110 14.99 3.78 15.02
CA TYR A 110 16.15 4.53 14.55
C TYR A 110 15.72 5.89 14.01
N LEU A 111 16.25 7.00 14.53
CA LEU A 111 15.97 8.36 14.03
C LEU A 111 14.48 8.67 13.78
N ARG A 112 13.59 8.38 14.74
CA ARG A 112 12.13 8.53 14.60
C ARG A 112 11.51 7.68 13.48
N SER A 113 12.12 6.53 13.21
CA SER A 113 11.61 5.54 12.26
C SER A 113 11.67 4.16 12.88
N LEU A 114 10.72 3.31 12.52
CA LEU A 114 10.74 1.88 12.79
C LEU A 114 11.42 1.18 11.64
N GLN A 115 12.43 0.37 11.94
CA GLN A 115 13.08 -0.47 10.95
C GLN A 115 12.27 -1.77 10.84
N VAL A 116 11.43 -1.86 9.82
CA VAL A 116 10.61 -3.04 9.54
C VAL A 116 11.44 -4.04 8.71
N PRO A 117 11.79 -5.22 9.26
CA PRO A 117 12.43 -6.26 8.47
C PRO A 117 11.38 -6.97 7.60
N VAL A 118 11.54 -6.85 6.28
CA VAL A 118 10.73 -7.54 5.29
C VAL A 118 11.53 -8.72 4.75
N MET A 119 11.12 -9.93 5.11
CA MET A 119 11.67 -11.14 4.51
C MET A 119 11.22 -11.20 3.05
N TYR A 120 12.07 -11.62 2.11
CA TYR A 120 11.67 -11.68 0.71
C TYR A 120 12.05 -12.98 0.03
N ALA A 121 11.22 -13.35 -0.94
CA ALA A 121 11.51 -14.30 -2.00
C ALA A 121 11.34 -13.59 -3.35
N THR A 122 12.27 -13.81 -4.29
CA THR A 122 12.28 -13.09 -5.57
C THR A 122 12.87 -13.96 -6.67
N ASP A 123 12.25 -13.97 -7.85
CA ASP A 123 12.80 -14.56 -9.09
C ASP A 123 13.35 -13.47 -10.04
N ARG A 124 13.68 -12.29 -9.50
CA ARG A 124 14.45 -11.24 -10.18
C ARG A 124 15.93 -11.61 -10.23
N ALA A 125 16.61 -11.22 -11.31
CA ALA A 125 18.06 -11.32 -11.40
C ALA A 125 18.71 -10.38 -10.37
N GLY A 126 19.46 -10.96 -9.45
CA GLY A 126 20.21 -10.24 -8.44
C GLY A 126 21.66 -9.97 -8.87
N LYS A 127 22.22 -8.86 -8.42
CA LYS A 127 23.67 -8.65 -8.36
C LYS A 127 24.10 -8.78 -6.90
N VAL A 128 24.74 -9.89 -6.57
CA VAL A 128 25.36 -10.13 -5.26
C VAL A 128 26.86 -9.94 -5.43
N ALA A 129 27.35 -8.73 -5.15
CA ALA A 129 28.77 -8.39 -5.32
C ALA A 129 29.48 -8.35 -3.96
N GLY A 130 30.01 -9.50 -3.51
CA GLY A 130 30.82 -9.58 -2.29
C GLY A 130 30.08 -9.08 -1.04
N ALA A 131 30.64 -8.11 -0.32
CA ALA A 131 30.06 -7.52 0.89
C ALA A 131 29.03 -6.41 0.61
N ALA A 132 28.71 -6.10 -0.65
CA ALA A 132 27.73 -5.07 -0.99
C ALA A 132 26.28 -5.58 -0.82
N PRO A 133 25.31 -4.69 -0.51
CA PRO A 133 23.90 -5.04 -0.43
C PRO A 133 23.40 -5.71 -1.73
N ALA A 134 22.56 -6.74 -1.59
CA ALA A 134 21.98 -7.44 -2.72
C ALA A 134 21.03 -6.52 -3.49
N THR A 135 21.24 -6.33 -4.79
CA THR A 135 20.36 -5.49 -5.62
C THR A 135 19.63 -6.34 -6.65
N TYR A 136 18.34 -6.07 -6.85
CA TYR A 136 17.50 -6.82 -7.79
C TYR A 136 16.94 -5.90 -8.87
N GLY A 137 17.12 -6.30 -10.13
CA GLY A 137 16.64 -5.56 -11.30
C GLY A 137 15.25 -6.00 -11.78
N ALA A 138 14.91 -5.57 -13.00
CA ALA A 138 13.72 -6.02 -13.74
C ALA A 138 13.94 -7.37 -14.46
N GLU A 139 15.19 -7.82 -14.58
CA GLU A 139 15.53 -9.02 -15.35
C GLU A 139 15.11 -10.30 -14.62
N ARG A 140 14.89 -11.36 -15.39
CA ARG A 140 14.51 -12.68 -14.90
C ARG A 140 15.71 -13.40 -14.29
N GLY A 141 15.55 -13.94 -13.08
CA GLY A 141 16.55 -14.71 -12.34
C GLY A 141 16.00 -16.05 -11.83
N GLN A 142 16.79 -16.73 -11.00
CA GLN A 142 16.32 -17.89 -10.23
C GLN A 142 15.73 -17.44 -8.89
N LEU A 143 14.88 -18.28 -8.28
CA LEU A 143 14.33 -18.01 -6.96
C LEU A 143 15.44 -17.81 -5.94
N SER A 144 15.39 -16.67 -5.26
CA SER A 144 16.36 -16.23 -4.26
C SER A 144 15.63 -15.72 -3.04
N TYR A 145 16.27 -15.84 -1.87
CA TYR A 145 15.71 -15.44 -0.58
C TYR A 145 16.57 -14.37 0.09
N GLY A 146 15.98 -13.62 1.01
CA GLY A 146 16.70 -12.61 1.77
C GLY A 146 15.85 -11.82 2.75
N GLN A 147 16.46 -10.76 3.27
CA GLN A 147 15.81 -9.78 4.14
C GLN A 147 16.13 -8.38 3.62
N ALA A 148 15.09 -7.56 3.52
CA ALA A 148 15.16 -6.13 3.30
C ALA A 148 14.85 -5.44 4.64
N THR A 149 15.58 -4.38 4.97
CA THR A 149 15.23 -3.51 6.11
C THR A 149 14.64 -2.23 5.54
N VAL A 150 13.41 -1.92 5.92
CA VAL A 150 12.71 -0.72 5.46
C VAL A 150 12.50 0.21 6.66
N SER A 151 12.93 1.46 6.54
CA SER A 151 12.62 2.49 7.53
C SER A 151 11.20 3.00 7.28
N VAL A 152 10.33 2.97 8.29
CA VAL A 152 8.98 3.57 8.26
C VAL A 152 8.93 4.66 9.32
N PRO A 153 8.63 5.94 9.00
CA PRO A 153 8.54 7.00 10.00
C PRO A 153 7.56 6.63 11.13
N ASP A 154 7.91 6.95 12.38
CA ASP A 154 7.09 6.59 13.56
C ASP A 154 5.81 7.43 13.72
N ASP A 155 5.67 8.45 12.87
CA ASP A 155 4.52 9.32 12.65
C ASP A 155 3.82 9.08 11.29
N HIS A 156 4.13 7.96 10.61
CA HIS A 156 3.54 7.64 9.31
C HIS A 156 2.00 7.60 9.37
N ARG A 157 1.35 8.25 8.39
CA ARG A 157 -0.11 8.36 8.29
C ARG A 157 -0.67 7.25 7.43
N VAL A 158 -1.72 6.58 7.90
CA VAL A 158 -2.44 5.52 7.15
C VAL A 158 -2.74 5.94 5.74
N GLY A 159 -2.26 5.13 4.79
CA GLY A 159 -2.56 5.27 3.38
C GLY A 159 -1.95 6.51 2.72
N ALA A 160 -1.01 7.19 3.40
CA ALA A 160 -0.25 8.26 2.77
C ALA A 160 0.65 7.67 1.68
N VAL A 161 0.52 8.18 0.45
CA VAL A 161 1.39 7.79 -0.66
C VAL A 161 2.72 8.50 -0.53
N ASP A 162 3.82 7.75 -0.36
CA ASP A 162 5.14 8.36 -0.51
C ASP A 162 5.36 8.73 -1.98
N LYS A 163 5.41 10.05 -2.24
CA LYS A 163 5.53 10.59 -3.61
C LYS A 163 6.74 10.03 -4.36
N PRO A 164 6.62 9.80 -5.69
CA PRO A 164 7.73 9.37 -6.54
C PRO A 164 8.98 10.27 -6.40
N ARG A 165 10.15 9.63 -6.40
CA ARG A 165 11.47 10.24 -6.14
C ARG A 165 11.86 11.43 -7.03
N TRP A 166 11.19 11.63 -8.17
CA TRP A 166 11.50 12.69 -9.13
C TRP A 166 10.81 14.04 -8.82
N TRP A 167 9.83 14.06 -7.92
CA TRP A 167 9.16 15.30 -7.46
C TRP A 167 9.85 15.97 -6.26
N ARG A 168 10.69 15.24 -5.52
CA ARG A 168 11.44 15.80 -4.39
C ARG A 168 12.79 16.30 -4.91
N LEU A 169 13.01 17.61 -4.97
CA LEU A 169 14.32 18.26 -5.18
C LEU A 169 15.35 17.96 -4.05
N ARG A 170 15.24 16.80 -3.36
CA ARG A 170 16.17 16.28 -2.34
C ARG A 170 16.83 15.02 -2.89
N PHE A 171 18.13 15.09 -3.14
CA PHE A 171 18.93 13.99 -3.71
C PHE A 171 19.29 12.87 -2.71
N ARG A 172 18.80 12.93 -1.46
CA ARG A 172 19.03 11.90 -0.42
C ARG A 172 17.74 11.58 0.33
N PRO A 173 17.35 10.30 0.46
CA PRO A 173 16.19 9.87 1.26
C PRO A 173 16.40 10.22 2.74
N ASP A 174 15.32 10.57 3.44
CA ASP A 174 15.34 10.88 4.88
C ASP A 174 14.56 9.79 5.64
N PRO A 175 15.23 8.83 6.31
CA PRO A 175 14.58 7.70 6.97
C PRO A 175 13.57 8.09 8.06
N GLY A 176 13.67 9.31 8.61
CA GLY A 176 12.72 9.83 9.61
C GLY A 176 11.52 10.55 9.01
N LYS A 177 11.41 10.63 7.68
CA LYS A 177 10.30 11.32 6.97
C LYS A 177 9.75 10.55 5.77
N ASP A 178 10.51 9.62 5.22
CA ASP A 178 10.18 8.83 4.03
C ASP A 178 10.23 7.34 4.40
N VAL A 179 9.37 6.51 3.78
CA VAL A 179 9.53 5.07 3.83
C VAL A 179 10.64 4.65 2.86
N VAL A 180 11.77 4.16 3.36
CA VAL A 180 12.99 3.94 2.55
C VAL A 180 13.53 2.53 2.72
N LEU A 181 13.84 1.87 1.59
CA LEU A 181 14.64 0.66 1.59
C LEU A 181 16.07 0.98 2.06
N GLY A 182 16.45 0.43 3.21
CA GLY A 182 17.79 0.47 3.76
C GLY A 182 18.69 -0.60 3.16
N SER A 183 18.96 -1.67 3.93
CA SER A 183 19.84 -2.77 3.52
C SER A 183 19.06 -3.96 2.97
N THR A 184 19.70 -4.69 2.05
CA THR A 184 19.21 -5.93 1.47
C THR A 184 20.30 -6.99 1.58
N THR A 185 19.97 -8.10 2.21
CA THR A 185 20.88 -9.24 2.39
C THR A 185 20.26 -10.46 1.77
N SER A 186 20.95 -11.10 0.82
CA SER A 186 20.55 -12.39 0.28
C SER A 186 20.97 -13.51 1.23
N MET A 187 20.20 -14.60 1.25
CA MET A 187 20.48 -15.76 2.09
C MET A 187 19.99 -17.05 1.43
N THR A 188 20.35 -18.19 2.03
CA THR A 188 19.87 -19.50 1.59
C THR A 188 18.42 -19.70 2.02
N ALA A 189 17.73 -20.66 1.40
CA ALA A 189 16.36 -20.99 1.77
C ALA A 189 16.24 -21.42 3.25
N ASP A 190 17.20 -22.19 3.77
CA ASP A 190 17.19 -22.62 5.18
C ASP A 190 17.41 -21.44 6.13
N THR A 191 18.40 -20.57 5.86
CA THR A 191 18.62 -19.37 6.68
C THR A 191 17.42 -18.42 6.64
N PHE A 192 16.73 -18.35 5.50
CA PHE A 192 15.47 -17.61 5.38
C PHE A 192 14.39 -18.20 6.28
N ALA A 193 14.19 -19.52 6.26
CA ALA A 193 13.19 -20.18 7.10
C ALA A 193 13.49 -20.00 8.60
N ASP A 194 14.76 -20.07 9.01
CA ASP A 194 15.18 -19.83 10.39
C ASP A 194 14.99 -18.35 10.79
N GLY A 195 15.26 -17.40 9.88
CA GLY A 195 15.01 -15.98 10.09
C GLY A 195 13.51 -15.69 10.29
N VAL A 196 12.65 -16.27 9.44
CA VAL A 196 11.19 -16.19 9.61
C VAL A 196 10.78 -16.81 10.95
N ARG A 197 11.29 -17.99 11.30
CA ARG A 197 10.99 -18.64 12.60
C ARG A 197 11.35 -17.74 13.79
N GLY A 198 12.53 -17.10 13.75
CA GLY A 198 12.97 -16.19 14.80
C GLY A 198 12.07 -14.96 14.97
N GLN A 199 11.44 -14.46 13.88
CA GLN A 199 10.40 -13.44 13.97
C GLN A 199 9.11 -14.01 14.56
N LEU A 200 8.67 -15.18 14.08
CA LEU A 200 7.44 -15.84 14.52
C LEU A 200 7.47 -16.22 16.01
N ASP A 201 8.62 -16.61 16.54
CA ASP A 201 8.80 -16.95 17.96
C ASP A 201 8.55 -15.75 18.90
N GLN A 202 8.57 -14.52 18.37
CA GLN A 202 8.27 -13.28 19.08
C GLN A 202 6.80 -12.84 18.91
N CYS A 203 6.03 -13.53 18.07
CA CYS A 203 4.63 -13.22 17.77
C CYS A 203 3.71 -14.25 18.43
N ALA A 204 2.65 -13.80 19.11
CA ALA A 204 1.73 -14.69 19.83
C ALA A 204 1.09 -15.77 18.92
N ASP A 205 0.67 -15.40 17.71
CA ASP A 205 -0.11 -16.28 16.82
C ASP A 205 0.73 -17.01 15.77
N ARG A 206 2.05 -16.73 15.70
CA ARG A 206 2.96 -17.20 14.63
C ARG A 206 2.35 -17.05 13.23
N GLN A 207 1.78 -15.88 12.96
CA GLN A 207 1.19 -15.53 11.67
C GLN A 207 2.19 -14.80 10.77
N ALA A 208 2.02 -14.97 9.47
CA ALA A 208 2.81 -14.31 8.45
C ALA A 208 1.92 -13.60 7.42
N LEU A 209 2.35 -12.45 6.93
CA LEU A 209 1.71 -11.72 5.83
C LEU A 209 2.64 -11.71 4.62
N VAL A 210 2.19 -12.30 3.52
CA VAL A 210 2.87 -12.27 2.22
C VAL A 210 2.21 -11.22 1.33
N PHE A 211 2.97 -10.21 0.93
CA PHE A 211 2.57 -9.25 -0.08
C PHE A 211 3.10 -9.64 -1.46
N VAL A 212 2.23 -9.59 -2.49
CA VAL A 212 2.58 -9.83 -3.89
C VAL A 212 2.25 -8.57 -4.71
N HIS A 213 3.28 -7.90 -5.21
CA HIS A 213 3.11 -6.62 -5.90
C HIS A 213 2.49 -6.76 -7.31
N GLY A 214 1.99 -5.63 -7.85
CA GLY A 214 1.40 -5.53 -9.19
C GLY A 214 2.41 -5.29 -10.31
N TYR A 215 1.91 -4.89 -11.49
CA TYR A 215 2.75 -4.54 -12.64
C TYR A 215 3.52 -3.23 -12.40
N ASN A 216 4.62 -3.01 -13.13
CA ASN A 216 5.38 -1.74 -13.07
C ASN A 216 5.91 -1.37 -11.67
N VAL A 217 6.31 -2.34 -10.85
CA VAL A 217 6.87 -2.10 -9.51
C VAL A 217 8.36 -2.52 -9.46
N SER A 218 9.24 -1.68 -8.94
CA SER A 218 10.64 -2.09 -8.70
C SER A 218 10.73 -2.97 -7.44
N PHE A 219 11.82 -3.72 -7.27
CA PHE A 219 12.03 -4.48 -6.02
C PHE A 219 11.99 -3.57 -4.79
N ALA A 220 12.57 -2.36 -4.89
CA ALA A 220 12.62 -1.42 -3.79
C ALA A 220 11.23 -0.90 -3.41
N ASP A 221 10.43 -0.51 -4.41
CA ASP A 221 9.06 -0.04 -4.17
C ASP A 221 8.18 -1.15 -3.60
N ALA A 222 8.36 -2.39 -4.07
CA ALA A 222 7.63 -3.54 -3.55
C ALA A 222 7.97 -3.83 -2.07
N ALA A 223 9.24 -3.71 -1.67
CA ALA A 223 9.66 -3.86 -0.28
C ALA A 223 9.12 -2.74 0.62
N VAL A 224 9.16 -1.50 0.13
CA VAL A 224 8.57 -0.33 0.80
C VAL A 224 7.07 -0.53 1.02
N HIS A 225 6.33 -0.94 -0.01
CA HIS A 225 4.89 -1.20 0.10
C HIS A 225 4.57 -2.34 1.07
N ALA A 226 5.37 -3.41 1.11
CA ALA A 226 5.16 -4.50 2.06
C ALA A 226 5.32 -4.04 3.52
N ALA A 227 6.35 -3.24 3.81
CA ALA A 227 6.58 -2.68 5.14
C ALA A 227 5.48 -1.69 5.53
N GLN A 228 5.12 -0.78 4.62
CA GLN A 228 4.06 0.19 4.83
C GLN A 228 2.72 -0.50 5.08
N LEU A 229 2.37 -1.51 4.28
CA LEU A 229 1.14 -2.28 4.46
C LEU A 229 1.10 -2.98 5.82
N ALA A 230 2.21 -3.58 6.27
CA ALA A 230 2.25 -4.20 7.58
C ALA A 230 2.08 -3.18 8.72
N TYR A 231 2.72 -2.00 8.59
CA TYR A 231 2.56 -0.90 9.53
C TYR A 231 1.11 -0.40 9.57
N ASP A 232 0.56 -0.05 8.40
CA ASP A 232 -0.80 0.46 8.23
C ASP A 232 -1.90 -0.54 8.56
N LEU A 233 -1.60 -1.84 8.63
CA LEU A 233 -2.53 -2.88 9.08
C LEU A 233 -2.32 -3.27 10.54
N ASN A 234 -1.38 -2.63 11.25
CA ASN A 234 -0.97 -3.03 12.59
C ASN A 234 -0.69 -4.55 12.65
N PHE A 235 -0.02 -5.07 11.62
CA PHE A 235 0.26 -6.49 11.49
C PHE A 235 1.52 -6.82 12.30
N THR A 236 1.33 -7.50 13.43
CA THR A 236 2.41 -7.83 14.37
C THR A 236 3.10 -9.17 14.09
N GLY A 237 2.83 -9.80 12.94
CA GLY A 237 3.43 -11.07 12.52
C GLY A 237 4.69 -10.89 11.65
N ALA A 238 5.18 -11.99 11.06
CA ALA A 238 6.28 -11.92 10.10
C ALA A 238 5.81 -11.28 8.78
N VAL A 239 6.55 -10.30 8.27
CA VAL A 239 6.20 -9.58 7.03
C VAL A 239 7.07 -10.10 5.89
N LEU A 240 6.43 -10.56 4.83
CA LEU A 240 7.08 -11.17 3.68
C LEU A 240 6.67 -10.50 2.37
N LEU A 241 7.63 -10.38 1.45
CA LEU A 241 7.42 -9.95 0.08
C LEU A 241 7.73 -11.10 -0.88
N TYR A 242 6.79 -11.41 -1.79
CA TYR A 242 7.14 -12.10 -3.03
C TYR A 242 7.25 -11.10 -4.17
N SER A 243 8.45 -10.99 -4.74
CA SER A 243 8.77 -10.00 -5.77
C SER A 243 9.12 -10.68 -7.10
N TRP A 244 8.22 -10.56 -8.08
CA TRP A 244 8.42 -11.08 -9.43
C TRP A 244 9.01 -10.02 -10.38
N PRO A 245 9.67 -10.38 -11.50
CA PRO A 245 10.38 -9.44 -12.37
C PRO A 245 9.43 -8.59 -13.23
N SER A 246 8.65 -7.70 -12.60
CA SER A 246 7.91 -6.65 -13.30
C SER A 246 8.87 -5.53 -13.72
N LYS A 247 8.72 -5.05 -14.95
CA LYS A 247 9.74 -4.23 -15.61
C LYS A 247 9.85 -2.78 -15.14
N GLY A 248 8.98 -2.29 -14.27
CA GLY A 248 9.03 -0.90 -13.81
C GLY A 248 8.90 0.12 -14.96
N SER A 249 8.29 -0.29 -16.08
CA SER A 249 7.89 0.59 -17.19
C SER A 249 6.47 0.27 -17.67
N LEU A 250 5.71 1.31 -18.03
CA LEU A 250 4.33 1.23 -18.55
C LEU A 250 4.22 0.64 -19.97
N LEU A 251 5.29 0.66 -20.76
CA LEU A 251 5.24 0.29 -22.19
C LEU A 251 5.30 -1.23 -22.47
N ASP A 252 5.56 -2.06 -21.47
CA ASP A 252 5.91 -3.48 -21.64
C ASP A 252 4.85 -4.47 -21.10
N TYR A 253 3.58 -4.06 -21.05
CA TYR A 253 2.47 -4.83 -20.46
C TYR A 253 2.37 -6.31 -20.89
N PRO A 254 2.54 -6.70 -22.17
CA PRO A 254 2.54 -8.11 -22.56
C PRO A 254 3.73 -8.92 -22.00
N ALA A 255 4.90 -8.29 -21.91
CA ALA A 255 6.11 -8.96 -21.40
C ALA A 255 6.04 -9.20 -19.88
N ASP A 256 5.39 -8.30 -19.14
CA ASP A 256 5.09 -8.47 -17.71
C ASP A 256 4.08 -9.61 -17.49
N GLY A 257 3.11 -9.81 -18.40
CA GLY A 257 2.22 -10.97 -18.38
C GLY A 257 2.95 -12.31 -18.49
N GLU A 258 3.97 -12.41 -19.35
CA GLU A 258 4.82 -13.62 -19.43
C GLU A 258 5.72 -13.78 -18.20
N ALA A 259 6.20 -12.68 -17.64
CA ALA A 259 6.99 -12.70 -16.42
C ALA A 259 6.18 -13.21 -15.22
N ALA A 260 4.92 -12.74 -15.08
CA ALA A 260 4.00 -13.23 -14.05
C ALA A 260 3.72 -14.73 -14.20
N ARG A 261 3.44 -15.22 -15.42
CA ARG A 261 3.29 -16.66 -15.69
C ARG A 261 4.52 -17.47 -15.30
N ARG A 262 5.71 -16.98 -15.62
CA ARG A 262 6.99 -17.61 -15.26
C ARG A 262 7.19 -17.66 -13.74
N ALA A 263 6.70 -16.67 -13.00
CA ALA A 263 6.86 -16.59 -11.56
C ALA A 263 6.00 -17.61 -10.79
N VAL A 264 4.96 -18.18 -11.40
CA VAL A 264 4.03 -19.13 -10.77
C VAL A 264 4.73 -20.33 -10.07
N PRO A 265 5.58 -21.12 -10.74
CA PRO A 265 6.26 -22.25 -10.08
C PRO A 265 7.19 -21.81 -8.94
N TYR A 266 7.85 -20.65 -9.08
CA TYR A 266 8.72 -20.11 -8.04
C TYR A 266 7.91 -19.62 -6.82
N PHE A 267 6.74 -19.03 -7.05
CA PHE A 267 5.82 -18.65 -5.98
C PHE A 267 5.30 -19.88 -5.22
N GLN A 268 4.96 -20.96 -5.94
CA GLN A 268 4.57 -22.23 -5.31
C GLN A 268 5.71 -22.85 -4.50
N GLU A 269 6.94 -22.82 -5.02
CA GLU A 269 8.13 -23.27 -4.30
C GLU A 269 8.33 -22.47 -3.01
N PHE A 270 8.25 -21.13 -3.10
CA PHE A 270 8.32 -20.24 -1.95
C PHE A 270 7.23 -20.53 -0.91
N LEU A 271 5.96 -20.61 -1.31
CA LEU A 271 4.85 -20.88 -0.39
C LEU A 271 5.01 -22.24 0.29
N ARG A 272 5.37 -23.28 -0.46
CA ARG A 272 5.62 -24.61 0.11
C ARG A 272 6.76 -24.57 1.11
N HIS A 273 7.85 -23.90 0.80
CA HIS A 273 8.98 -23.74 1.71
C HIS A 273 8.58 -22.99 2.98
N LEU A 274 7.84 -21.88 2.83
CA LEU A 274 7.31 -21.10 3.95
C LEU A 274 6.42 -21.96 4.87
N LEU A 275 5.42 -22.63 4.30
CA LEU A 275 4.45 -23.44 5.07
C LEU A 275 5.10 -24.63 5.77
N THR A 276 6.14 -25.24 5.18
CA THR A 276 6.73 -26.49 5.69
C THR A 276 7.99 -26.29 6.55
N ARG A 277 8.71 -25.17 6.41
CA ARG A 277 10.03 -24.99 7.03
C ARG A 277 10.09 -23.86 8.06
N SER A 278 9.23 -22.86 8.00
CA SER A 278 9.34 -21.69 8.90
C SER A 278 8.74 -21.92 10.30
N GLY A 279 7.85 -22.90 10.47
CA GLY A 279 7.07 -23.05 11.71
C GLY A 279 5.93 -22.03 11.85
N VAL A 280 5.49 -21.45 10.72
CA VAL A 280 4.32 -20.58 10.64
C VAL A 280 3.03 -21.38 10.91
N ASN A 281 2.11 -20.80 11.67
CA ASN A 281 0.79 -21.39 11.88
C ASN A 281 -0.15 -21.07 10.71
N GLU A 282 -0.15 -19.82 10.26
CA GLU A 282 -1.08 -19.31 9.26
C GLU A 282 -0.41 -18.23 8.39
N VAL A 283 -0.53 -18.37 7.08
CA VAL A 283 0.00 -17.42 6.08
C VAL A 283 -1.16 -16.67 5.44
N HIS A 284 -1.24 -15.36 5.68
CA HIS A 284 -2.12 -14.45 4.96
C HIS A 284 -1.42 -13.96 3.70
N VAL A 285 -2.16 -13.77 2.61
CA VAL A 285 -1.60 -13.31 1.33
C VAL A 285 -2.44 -12.15 0.80
N ILE A 286 -1.79 -11.03 0.48
CA ILE A 286 -2.40 -9.90 -0.23
C ILE A 286 -1.68 -9.75 -1.56
N ALA A 287 -2.41 -9.93 -2.67
CA ALA A 287 -1.87 -9.69 -4.00
C ALA A 287 -2.58 -8.54 -4.68
N HIS A 288 -1.78 -7.68 -5.32
CA HIS A 288 -2.28 -6.49 -5.99
C HIS A 288 -2.22 -6.62 -7.52
N SER A 289 -3.26 -6.17 -8.21
CA SER A 289 -3.24 -5.99 -9.67
C SER A 289 -2.83 -7.28 -10.41
N MET A 290 -1.83 -7.23 -11.30
CA MET A 290 -1.27 -8.33 -12.07
C MET A 290 -0.56 -9.37 -11.20
N GLY A 291 -0.17 -9.00 -9.97
CA GLY A 291 0.30 -9.96 -8.96
C GLY A 291 -0.76 -11.02 -8.64
N ASN A 292 -2.04 -10.71 -8.86
CA ASN A 292 -3.11 -11.70 -8.73
C ASN A 292 -3.05 -12.81 -9.78
N ARG A 293 -2.37 -12.62 -10.92
CA ARG A 293 -2.12 -13.73 -11.86
C ARG A 293 -1.20 -14.77 -11.21
N VAL A 294 -0.11 -14.31 -10.58
CA VAL A 294 0.82 -15.16 -9.82
C VAL A 294 0.09 -15.84 -8.66
N LEU A 295 -0.72 -15.09 -7.91
CA LEU A 295 -1.47 -15.64 -6.78
C LEU A 295 -2.52 -16.67 -7.22
N THR A 296 -3.35 -16.33 -8.21
CA THR A 296 -4.46 -17.18 -8.66
C THR A 296 -3.94 -18.50 -9.22
N ASP A 297 -3.00 -18.44 -10.15
CA ASP A 297 -2.43 -19.65 -10.77
C ASP A 297 -1.56 -20.43 -9.78
N GLY A 298 -0.82 -19.71 -8.93
CA GLY A 298 0.01 -20.30 -7.88
C GLY A 298 -0.80 -21.11 -6.89
N LEU A 299 -1.88 -20.55 -6.36
CA LEU A 299 -2.76 -21.21 -5.41
C LEU A 299 -3.60 -22.32 -6.09
N ALA A 300 -4.07 -22.13 -7.33
CA ALA A 300 -4.83 -23.16 -8.04
C ALA A 300 -4.01 -24.42 -8.38
N GLY A 301 -2.68 -24.29 -8.44
CA GLY A 301 -1.74 -25.40 -8.62
C GLY A 301 -1.01 -25.85 -7.34
N LEU A 302 -1.31 -25.25 -6.19
CA LEU A 302 -0.79 -25.70 -4.89
C LEU A 302 -1.81 -26.64 -4.26
N ASP A 303 -1.39 -27.83 -3.84
CA ASP A 303 -2.21 -28.72 -3.02
C ASP A 303 -1.66 -28.71 -1.59
N THR A 304 -2.37 -28.03 -0.69
CA THR A 304 -1.98 -27.94 0.71
C THR A 304 -2.26 -29.24 1.48
N THR A 305 -3.07 -30.16 0.94
CA THR A 305 -3.39 -31.44 1.59
C THR A 305 -2.25 -32.46 1.48
N GLU A 306 -1.35 -32.28 0.51
CA GLU A 306 -0.15 -33.10 0.34
C GLU A 306 1.04 -32.64 1.21
N LEU A 307 0.88 -31.53 1.95
CA LEU A 307 1.95 -31.01 2.80
C LEU A 307 2.16 -31.91 4.04
N PRO A 308 3.41 -32.06 4.53
CA PRO A 308 3.69 -32.84 5.73
C PRO A 308 2.88 -32.41 6.96
N GLU A 309 2.59 -33.36 7.85
CA GLU A 309 1.96 -33.06 9.14
C GLU A 309 2.77 -32.00 9.91
N GLY A 310 2.08 -31.03 10.50
CA GLY A 310 2.69 -29.89 11.19
C GLY A 310 3.06 -28.71 10.27
N SER A 311 2.77 -28.80 8.96
CA SER A 311 2.86 -27.63 8.08
C SER A 311 1.83 -26.56 8.46
N GLY A 312 2.19 -25.30 8.23
CA GLY A 312 1.27 -24.17 8.32
C GLY A 312 0.15 -24.27 7.29
N ARG A 313 -0.87 -23.42 7.45
CA ARG A 313 -2.01 -23.33 6.52
C ARG A 313 -2.12 -21.95 5.86
N LEU A 314 -2.91 -21.87 4.80
CA LEU A 314 -3.31 -20.57 4.23
C LEU A 314 -4.45 -19.96 5.06
N GLY A 315 -4.24 -18.72 5.49
CA GLY A 315 -5.20 -17.94 6.25
C GLY A 315 -6.12 -17.14 5.33
N HIS A 316 -5.99 -15.81 5.41
CA HIS A 316 -6.77 -14.87 4.62
C HIS A 316 -6.05 -14.59 3.30
N VAL A 317 -6.75 -14.80 2.18
CA VAL A 317 -6.25 -14.53 0.84
C VAL A 317 -7.04 -13.36 0.27
N VAL A 318 -6.34 -12.27 -0.05
CA VAL A 318 -6.94 -11.03 -0.54
C VAL A 318 -6.51 -10.79 -1.98
N PHE A 319 -7.51 -10.70 -2.85
CA PHE A 319 -7.37 -10.31 -4.25
C PHE A 319 -7.70 -8.83 -4.39
N ALA A 320 -6.67 -8.00 -4.45
CA ALA A 320 -6.79 -6.54 -4.55
C ALA A 320 -6.74 -6.09 -6.01
N ALA A 321 -7.86 -5.57 -6.53
CA ALA A 321 -7.98 -5.09 -7.91
C ALA A 321 -7.45 -6.11 -8.95
N PRO A 322 -7.85 -7.40 -8.91
CA PRO A 322 -7.18 -8.43 -9.69
C PRO A 322 -7.26 -8.19 -11.19
N ASP A 323 -6.09 -8.03 -11.79
CA ASP A 323 -5.91 -8.09 -13.23
C ASP A 323 -5.76 -9.56 -13.66
N VAL A 324 -6.84 -10.31 -13.52
CA VAL A 324 -6.99 -11.72 -13.93
C VAL A 324 -8.23 -11.81 -14.82
N ASP A 325 -8.20 -12.69 -15.82
CA ASP A 325 -9.39 -12.94 -16.64
C ASP A 325 -10.52 -13.49 -15.75
N GLY A 326 -11.74 -12.94 -15.90
CA GLY A 326 -12.84 -13.28 -15.01
C GLY A 326 -13.20 -14.77 -15.02
N ASP A 327 -13.12 -15.42 -16.19
CA ASP A 327 -13.47 -16.83 -16.32
C ASP A 327 -12.34 -17.74 -15.80
N VAL A 328 -11.09 -17.36 -16.06
CA VAL A 328 -9.93 -18.02 -15.44
C VAL A 328 -10.01 -17.93 -13.90
N PHE A 329 -10.37 -16.77 -13.37
CA PHE A 329 -10.52 -16.60 -11.92
C PHE A 329 -11.63 -17.49 -11.37
N ARG A 330 -12.81 -17.52 -12.00
CA ARG A 330 -13.93 -18.41 -11.61
C ARG A 330 -13.53 -19.88 -11.66
N GLN A 331 -12.78 -20.30 -12.67
CA GLN A 331 -12.32 -21.68 -12.80
C GLN A 331 -11.35 -22.09 -11.69
N SER A 332 -10.47 -21.18 -11.27
CA SER A 332 -9.49 -21.40 -10.21
C SER A 332 -10.08 -21.30 -8.80
N LEU A 333 -11.16 -20.53 -8.63
CA LEU A 333 -11.72 -20.18 -7.33
C LEU A 333 -12.05 -21.38 -6.43
N PRO A 334 -12.69 -22.48 -6.88
CA PRO A 334 -12.98 -23.62 -6.01
C PRO A 334 -11.74 -24.23 -5.36
N ARG A 335 -10.61 -24.28 -6.09
CA ARG A 335 -9.34 -24.81 -5.55
C ARG A 335 -8.74 -23.87 -4.51
N ILE A 336 -8.82 -22.57 -4.77
CA ILE A 336 -8.35 -21.54 -3.85
C ILE A 336 -9.17 -21.56 -2.55
N LEU A 337 -10.49 -21.64 -2.65
CA LEU A 337 -11.40 -21.67 -1.51
C LEU A 337 -11.27 -22.95 -0.67
N ALA A 338 -10.86 -24.07 -1.28
CA ALA A 338 -10.66 -25.33 -0.56
C ALA A 338 -9.47 -25.31 0.42
N GLN A 339 -8.52 -24.37 0.24
CA GLN A 339 -7.30 -24.30 1.05
C GLN A 339 -7.15 -23.03 1.88
N ALA A 340 -7.79 -21.93 1.48
CA ALA A 340 -7.77 -20.68 2.23
C ALA A 340 -8.83 -20.68 3.33
N ARG A 341 -8.50 -20.19 4.53
CA ARG A 341 -9.49 -19.97 5.59
C ARG A 341 -10.59 -19.00 5.16
N ARG A 342 -10.23 -17.97 4.38
CA ARG A 342 -11.17 -16.99 3.82
C ARG A 342 -10.54 -16.30 2.61
N ALA A 343 -11.32 -16.08 1.56
CA ALA A 343 -10.92 -15.28 0.41
C ALA A 343 -11.72 -13.98 0.35
N THR A 344 -11.06 -12.86 0.08
CA THR A 344 -11.69 -11.54 -0.12
C THR A 344 -11.28 -10.99 -1.48
N LEU A 345 -12.26 -10.54 -2.26
CA LEU A 345 -12.07 -9.94 -3.58
C LEU A 345 -12.47 -8.47 -3.53
N TYR A 346 -11.52 -7.54 -3.70
CA TYR A 346 -11.83 -6.12 -3.87
C TYR A 346 -11.99 -5.79 -5.35
N VAL A 347 -13.14 -5.19 -5.70
CA VAL A 347 -13.48 -4.78 -7.06
C VAL A 347 -13.79 -3.29 -7.12
N SER A 348 -13.58 -2.68 -8.30
CA SER A 348 -13.95 -1.29 -8.55
C SER A 348 -14.49 -1.09 -9.96
N GLY A 349 -15.56 -0.32 -10.09
CA GLY A 349 -16.14 0.12 -11.36
C GLY A 349 -15.39 1.31 -11.99
N ARG A 350 -14.53 2.00 -11.20
CA ARG A 350 -13.80 3.21 -11.61
C ARG A 350 -12.29 3.00 -11.84
N ASP A 351 -11.80 1.76 -11.78
CA ASP A 351 -10.38 1.47 -11.97
C ASP A 351 -9.95 1.69 -13.45
N ARG A 352 -9.21 2.79 -13.68
CA ARG A 352 -8.70 3.21 -15.01
C ARG A 352 -7.61 2.27 -15.54
N ALA A 353 -6.87 1.56 -14.69
CA ALA A 353 -5.84 0.61 -15.13
C ALA A 353 -6.46 -0.69 -15.66
N LEU A 354 -7.57 -1.15 -15.06
CA LEU A 354 -8.40 -2.19 -15.67
C LEU A 354 -9.00 -1.73 -17.00
N ALA A 355 -9.28 -0.43 -17.18
CA ALA A 355 -9.70 0.10 -18.47
C ALA A 355 -8.57 0.04 -19.53
N VAL A 356 -7.30 0.21 -19.14
CA VAL A 356 -6.15 -0.02 -20.03
C VAL A 356 -6.01 -1.51 -20.36
N SER A 357 -6.16 -2.41 -19.39
CA SER A 357 -6.20 -3.86 -19.66
C SER A 357 -7.36 -4.25 -20.58
N ARG A 358 -8.53 -3.61 -20.46
CA ARG A 358 -9.69 -3.81 -21.35
C ARG A 358 -9.38 -3.40 -22.79
N SER A 359 -8.57 -2.36 -23.00
CA SER A 359 -8.19 -1.96 -24.36
C SER A 359 -7.28 -2.99 -25.07
N LEU A 360 -6.70 -3.91 -24.30
CA LEU A 360 -5.81 -4.98 -24.78
C LEU A 360 -6.39 -6.39 -24.64
N ALA A 361 -7.54 -6.57 -23.96
CA ALA A 361 -8.16 -7.86 -23.69
C ALA A 361 -9.68 -7.78 -23.86
N ASP A 362 -10.26 -8.68 -24.67
CA ASP A 362 -11.67 -8.67 -25.06
C ASP A 362 -12.66 -9.05 -23.93
N TYR A 363 -12.18 -9.44 -22.75
CA TYR A 363 -12.98 -10.03 -21.67
C TYR A 363 -12.89 -9.26 -20.34
N PRO A 364 -13.96 -9.28 -19.53
CA PRO A 364 -13.96 -8.65 -18.20
C PRO A 364 -12.89 -9.23 -17.27
N ARG A 365 -12.31 -8.36 -16.43
CA ARG A 365 -11.33 -8.74 -15.42
C ARG A 365 -12.02 -9.04 -14.09
N ALA A 366 -11.43 -9.92 -13.29
CA ALA A 366 -11.96 -10.29 -11.98
C ALA A 366 -12.09 -9.11 -11.00
N GLY A 367 -11.26 -8.06 -11.16
CA GLY A 367 -11.32 -6.85 -10.35
C GLY A 367 -12.40 -5.84 -10.76
N GLN A 368 -13.21 -6.14 -11.78
CA GLN A 368 -14.21 -5.24 -12.31
C GLN A 368 -15.56 -5.38 -11.59
N ALA A 369 -16.07 -4.28 -11.04
CA ALA A 369 -17.41 -4.21 -10.45
C ALA A 369 -18.52 -4.03 -11.52
N GLY A 370 -19.76 -3.76 -11.07
CA GLY A 370 -20.91 -3.59 -11.96
C GLY A 370 -21.43 -4.91 -12.52
N ASP A 371 -21.86 -4.95 -13.78
CA ASP A 371 -22.50 -6.12 -14.40
C ASP A 371 -21.62 -7.37 -14.47
N THR A 372 -20.31 -7.22 -14.27
CA THR A 372 -19.33 -8.32 -14.34
C THR A 372 -18.79 -8.73 -12.98
N VAL A 373 -19.36 -8.20 -11.90
CA VAL A 373 -18.93 -8.51 -10.52
C VAL A 373 -18.98 -10.01 -10.28
N ILE A 374 -17.93 -10.54 -9.66
CA ILE A 374 -17.85 -11.97 -9.34
C ILE A 374 -18.39 -12.16 -7.93
N VAL A 375 -19.49 -12.89 -7.80
CA VAL A 375 -20.07 -13.33 -6.52
C VAL A 375 -20.08 -14.84 -6.49
N ALA A 376 -19.59 -15.43 -5.40
CA ALA A 376 -19.50 -16.88 -5.25
C ALA A 376 -19.56 -17.28 -3.77
N ALA A 377 -20.11 -18.45 -3.48
CA ALA A 377 -20.13 -18.98 -2.12
C ALA A 377 -18.69 -19.17 -1.59
N GLY A 378 -18.41 -18.65 -0.40
CA GLY A 378 -17.09 -18.70 0.23
C GLY A 378 -16.13 -17.58 -0.18
N LEU A 379 -16.53 -16.71 -1.12
CA LEU A 379 -15.78 -15.52 -1.52
C LEU A 379 -16.45 -14.25 -0.96
N ASP A 380 -15.69 -13.47 -0.19
CA ASP A 380 -16.14 -12.16 0.27
C ASP A 380 -15.84 -11.10 -0.79
N THR A 381 -16.78 -10.83 -1.69
CA THR A 381 -16.64 -9.77 -2.69
C THR A 381 -16.98 -8.41 -2.10
N VAL A 382 -16.06 -7.45 -2.19
CA VAL A 382 -16.18 -6.09 -1.67
C VAL A 382 -15.99 -5.06 -2.79
N ASP A 383 -17.06 -4.35 -3.12
CA ASP A 383 -17.09 -3.28 -4.09
C ASP A 383 -16.69 -1.96 -3.45
N VAL A 384 -15.53 -1.43 -3.88
CA VAL A 384 -14.98 -0.17 -3.41
C VAL A 384 -15.37 1.03 -4.27
N THR A 385 -16.18 0.86 -5.33
CA THR A 385 -16.48 1.91 -6.33
C THR A 385 -16.87 3.26 -5.72
N GLU A 386 -17.67 3.23 -4.65
CA GLU A 386 -18.20 4.41 -3.96
C GLU A 386 -17.15 5.21 -3.17
N LEU A 387 -15.94 4.68 -2.96
CA LEU A 387 -14.85 5.41 -2.30
C LEU A 387 -14.21 6.51 -3.19
N GLY A 388 -14.61 6.64 -4.45
CA GLY A 388 -14.37 7.84 -5.25
C GLY A 388 -12.96 8.01 -5.83
N ALA A 389 -12.59 9.27 -6.10
CA ALA A 389 -11.36 9.67 -6.83
C ALA A 389 -10.05 9.22 -6.16
N ASP A 390 -10.08 8.96 -4.86
CA ASP A 390 -8.95 8.41 -4.10
C ASP A 390 -8.59 6.97 -4.53
N LEU A 391 -9.39 6.34 -5.40
CA LEU A 391 -9.12 5.07 -6.08
C LEU A 391 -8.58 5.21 -7.52
N LEU A 392 -8.39 6.44 -8.03
CA LEU A 392 -7.96 6.68 -9.41
C LEU A 392 -6.54 6.18 -9.69
N GLY A 393 -5.72 6.09 -8.65
CA GLY A 393 -4.47 5.34 -8.66
C GLY A 393 -4.75 3.93 -8.20
N HIS A 394 -4.57 2.97 -9.10
CA HIS A 394 -4.68 1.52 -8.93
C HIS A 394 -4.20 0.95 -7.57
N SER A 395 -3.38 1.66 -6.80
CA SER A 395 -2.80 1.30 -5.49
C SER A 395 -3.73 1.41 -4.25
N TYR A 396 -5.05 1.53 -4.42
CA TYR A 396 -5.97 1.88 -3.32
C TYR A 396 -6.02 0.90 -2.14
N VAL A 397 -5.75 -0.39 -2.35
CA VAL A 397 -5.85 -1.39 -1.28
C VAL A 397 -4.80 -1.20 -0.18
N GLY A 398 -3.68 -0.53 -0.49
CA GLY A 398 -2.68 -0.12 0.49
C GLY A 398 -2.72 1.36 0.85
N GLN A 399 -3.68 2.13 0.33
CA GLN A 399 -3.63 3.61 0.37
C GLN A 399 -4.95 4.25 0.82
N HIS A 400 -6.05 3.50 0.81
CA HIS A 400 -7.34 4.03 1.24
C HIS A 400 -7.67 3.60 2.68
N ARG A 401 -7.86 4.57 3.57
CA ARG A 401 -8.12 4.34 5.01
C ARG A 401 -9.26 3.36 5.29
N ASN A 402 -10.38 3.47 4.57
CA ASN A 402 -11.51 2.54 4.77
C ASN A 402 -11.17 1.09 4.36
N VAL A 403 -10.35 0.90 3.31
CA VAL A 403 -9.92 -0.44 2.88
C VAL A 403 -8.91 -1.00 3.88
N LEU A 404 -8.00 -0.16 4.39
CA LEU A 404 -7.06 -0.55 5.45
C LEU A 404 -7.76 -0.89 6.76
N ALA A 405 -8.83 -0.18 7.13
CA ALA A 405 -9.67 -0.51 8.29
C ALA A 405 -10.41 -1.86 8.13
N ASP A 406 -10.95 -2.12 6.94
CA ASP A 406 -11.57 -3.40 6.59
C ASP A 406 -10.56 -4.56 6.62
N LEU A 407 -9.38 -4.36 6.02
CA LEU A 407 -8.27 -5.31 6.06
C LEU A 407 -7.74 -5.53 7.48
N HIS A 408 -7.66 -4.50 8.31
CA HIS A 408 -7.29 -4.63 9.72
C HIS A 408 -8.31 -5.52 10.44
N GLY A 409 -9.62 -5.28 10.26
CA GLY A 409 -10.68 -6.14 10.80
C GLY A 409 -10.54 -7.60 10.37
N LEU A 410 -10.24 -7.82 9.08
CA LEU A 410 -10.02 -9.15 8.52
C LEU A 410 -8.77 -9.82 9.11
N LEU A 411 -7.59 -9.20 9.01
CA LEU A 411 -6.32 -9.84 9.36
C LEU A 411 -6.12 -9.97 10.86
N ARG A 412 -6.54 -8.96 11.65
CA ARG A 412 -6.31 -8.96 13.08
C ARG A 412 -7.33 -9.76 13.86
N HIS A 413 -8.59 -9.76 13.41
CA HIS A 413 -9.70 -10.34 14.16
C HIS A 413 -10.41 -11.48 13.43
N GLY A 414 -10.10 -11.72 12.14
CA GLY A 414 -10.79 -12.72 11.34
C GLY A 414 -12.26 -12.40 11.12
N HIS A 415 -12.66 -11.13 11.26
CA HIS A 415 -14.05 -10.71 11.18
C HIS A 415 -14.66 -11.09 9.81
N PRO A 416 -15.87 -11.68 9.79
CA PRO A 416 -16.63 -11.80 8.56
C PRO A 416 -17.01 -10.41 8.04
N PRO A 417 -17.35 -10.26 6.75
CA PRO A 417 -17.71 -8.97 6.17
C PRO A 417 -18.78 -8.17 6.91
N SER A 418 -19.73 -8.84 7.56
CA SER A 418 -20.78 -8.21 8.38
C SER A 418 -20.28 -7.48 9.63
N GLU A 419 -19.06 -7.80 10.08
CA GLU A 419 -18.42 -7.23 11.27
C GLU A 419 -17.25 -6.30 10.92
N ARG A 420 -16.99 -6.09 9.62
CA ARG A 420 -15.92 -5.20 9.16
C ARG A 420 -16.46 -3.78 8.90
N TYR A 421 -15.62 -2.79 9.19
CA TYR A 421 -16.02 -1.39 9.21
C TYR A 421 -16.44 -0.88 7.82
N GLY A 422 -17.55 -0.15 7.76
CA GLY A 422 -17.99 0.56 6.56
C GLY A 422 -18.60 -0.31 5.45
N LEU A 423 -18.75 -1.62 5.66
CA LEU A 423 -19.34 -2.52 4.68
C LEU A 423 -20.86 -2.63 4.83
N THR A 424 -21.55 -2.53 3.70
CA THR A 424 -23.00 -2.79 3.59
C THR A 424 -23.25 -3.93 2.62
N ARG A 425 -24.18 -4.81 2.99
CA ARG A 425 -24.59 -5.96 2.17
C ARG A 425 -25.44 -5.51 0.98
N ILE A 426 -25.13 -6.03 -0.20
CA ILE A 426 -25.85 -5.83 -1.46
C ILE A 426 -26.25 -7.19 -2.03
N SER A 427 -27.51 -7.33 -2.44
CA SER A 427 -28.02 -8.59 -3.01
C SER A 427 -27.69 -8.72 -4.51
N HIS A 428 -27.31 -9.92 -4.93
CA HIS A 428 -26.98 -10.30 -6.29
C HIS A 428 -27.62 -11.67 -6.64
N PRO A 429 -27.90 -12.00 -7.92
CA PRO A 429 -28.50 -13.29 -8.28
C PRO A 429 -27.70 -14.51 -7.79
N ASP A 430 -26.37 -14.40 -7.75
CA ASP A 430 -25.46 -15.48 -7.32
C ASP A 430 -25.12 -15.47 -5.82
N GLY A 431 -25.78 -14.62 -5.03
CA GLY A 431 -25.54 -14.48 -3.58
C GLY A 431 -25.50 -13.02 -3.14
N ASP A 432 -24.94 -12.74 -1.97
CA ASP A 432 -24.72 -11.35 -1.55
C ASP A 432 -23.25 -10.96 -1.68
N TYR A 433 -23.00 -9.70 -1.98
CA TYR A 433 -21.69 -9.08 -1.90
C TYR A 433 -21.75 -7.85 -1.00
N TRP A 434 -20.62 -7.17 -0.84
CA TRP A 434 -20.48 -6.04 0.08
C TRP A 434 -20.04 -4.81 -0.69
N SER A 435 -20.43 -3.63 -0.23
CA SER A 435 -19.95 -2.37 -0.78
C SER A 435 -19.73 -1.35 0.33
N PHE A 436 -18.76 -0.46 0.14
CA PHE A 436 -18.63 0.72 0.98
C PHE A 436 -19.75 1.70 0.65
N GLN A 437 -20.45 2.21 1.66
CA GLN A 437 -21.36 3.34 1.43
C GLN A 437 -20.62 4.67 1.60
N PRO A 438 -20.96 5.70 0.79
CA PRO A 438 -20.50 7.06 1.05
C PRO A 438 -20.95 7.45 2.46
N GLN A 439 -19.99 7.75 3.34
CA GLN A 439 -20.34 8.36 4.62
C GLN A 439 -20.87 9.77 4.32
N LYS A 440 -22.08 10.06 4.79
CA LYS A 440 -22.72 11.37 4.66
C LYS A 440 -22.00 12.44 5.48
#